data_AF-A0A7R9KXE4-F1
#
_entry.id   AF-A0A7R9KXE4-F1
#
_cell.length_a   1.000
_cell.length_b   1.000
_cell.length_c   1.000
_cell.angle_alpha   90.00
_cell.angle_beta   90.00
_cell.angle_gamma   90.00
#
_symmetry.space_group_name_H-M   'P 1'
#
loop_
_entity.id
_entity.type
_entity.pdbx_description
1 polymer ?
#
loop_
_entity_poly.entity_id
_entity_poly.type
_entity_poly.pdbx_seq_one_letter_code
_entity_poly.pdbx_strand_id
1 'polypeptide(L)'
;MGWLMCRKHPDVIEQGKLVDMSDLAANPVISVQRKFYVPLVALIWAAFPTLTPYYMWGEGLWEAWFVCVMFRYVLILNITWCVNSAAHYWGYKPYNKTINPVECNIRHVMFGEGFHNYHHTFPWDYKASEYGPLDGFNPATIFINTMAVLGQAYDLRQPSADMIGDRHDDTVSRRAGESATGVLSLQLVCVSAYGVFTAGWPERIRRFRRSELPPAKSKSKRIGNSCAPIRPSLYTTPVTAAIPETTGQVSYKYI
;
A
#
# COMPACT_ATOMS: atom_id res chain seq x y z
N MET A 1 -21.35 -1.99 -4.60
CA MET A 1 -22.01 -0.93 -3.80
C MET A 1 -23.46 -1.20 -3.44
N GLY A 2 -24.31 -1.62 -4.38
CA GLY A 2 -25.74 -1.81 -4.12
C GLY A 2 -26.08 -2.63 -2.86
N TRP A 3 -25.27 -3.65 -2.53
CA TRP A 3 -25.47 -4.48 -1.34
C TRP A 3 -25.41 -3.72 0.00
N LEU A 4 -24.74 -2.56 0.07
CA LEU A 4 -24.71 -1.70 1.25
C LEU A 4 -25.94 -0.80 1.37
N MET A 5 -26.65 -0.59 0.26
CA MET A 5 -27.83 0.28 0.17
C MET A 5 -29.14 -0.48 0.36
N CYS A 6 -29.05 -1.81 0.48
CA CYS A 6 -30.19 -2.70 0.63
C CYS A 6 -30.09 -3.47 1.96
N ARG A 7 -31.24 -3.92 2.48
CA ARG A 7 -31.23 -4.91 3.56
C ARG A 7 -30.63 -6.22 3.05
N LYS A 8 -29.88 -6.90 3.90
CA LYS A 8 -29.35 -8.24 3.59
C LYS A 8 -30.51 -9.22 3.35
N HIS A 9 -30.33 -10.13 2.40
CA HIS A 9 -31.28 -11.22 2.17
C HIS A 9 -31.37 -12.12 3.42
N PRO A 10 -32.55 -12.68 3.77
CA PRO A 10 -32.70 -13.57 4.92
C PRO A 10 -31.67 -14.71 4.97
N ASP A 11 -31.38 -15.33 3.83
CA ASP A 11 -30.40 -16.43 3.75
C ASP A 11 -29.00 -16.01 4.23
N VAL A 12 -28.57 -14.77 3.99
CA VAL A 12 -27.28 -14.27 4.47
C VAL A 12 -27.27 -14.21 6.00
N ILE A 13 -28.42 -13.90 6.61
CA ILE A 13 -28.57 -13.84 8.07
C ILE A 13 -28.63 -15.26 8.64
N GLU A 14 -29.35 -16.17 7.99
CA GLU A 14 -29.47 -17.56 8.43
C GLU A 14 -28.14 -18.31 8.33
N GLN A 15 -27.51 -18.30 7.15
CA GLN A 15 -26.22 -18.95 6.92
C GLN A 15 -25.11 -18.29 7.72
N GLY A 16 -25.18 -16.97 7.93
CA GLY A 16 -24.23 -16.23 8.75
C GLY A 16 -24.20 -16.67 10.23
N LYS A 17 -25.29 -17.25 10.75
CA LYS A 17 -25.32 -17.81 12.12
C LYS A 17 -24.55 -19.12 12.25
N LEU A 18 -24.29 -19.81 11.14
CA LEU A 18 -23.54 -21.07 11.12
C LEU A 18 -22.02 -20.86 11.14
N VAL A 19 -21.56 -19.63 10.90
CA VAL A 19 -20.14 -19.27 10.93
C VAL A 19 -19.69 -19.17 12.39
N ASP A 20 -18.70 -19.97 12.76
CA ASP A 20 -18.05 -19.85 14.07
C ASP A 20 -17.26 -18.54 14.13
N MET A 21 -17.51 -17.77 15.19
CA MET A 21 -16.89 -16.46 15.45
C MET A 21 -16.26 -16.42 16.86
N SER A 22 -16.11 -17.59 17.50
CA SER A 22 -15.64 -17.72 18.88
C SER A 22 -14.21 -17.22 19.06
N ASP A 23 -13.35 -17.41 18.06
CA ASP A 23 -11.97 -16.92 18.00
C ASP A 23 -11.91 -15.38 18.03
N LEU A 24 -12.74 -14.72 17.22
CA LEU A 24 -12.83 -13.26 17.16
C LEU A 24 -13.46 -12.68 18.43
N ALA A 25 -14.44 -13.38 19.02
CA ALA A 25 -15.07 -13.00 20.27
C ALA A 25 -14.14 -13.13 21.48
N ALA A 26 -13.26 -14.15 21.48
CA ALA A 26 -12.26 -14.35 22.51
C ALA A 26 -11.09 -13.35 22.42
N ASN A 27 -10.89 -12.71 21.26
CA ASN A 27 -9.79 -11.77 21.06
C ASN A 27 -10.06 -10.42 21.79
N PRO A 28 -9.23 -10.04 22.78
CA PRO A 28 -9.44 -8.82 23.56
C PRO A 28 -9.21 -7.55 22.73
N VAL A 29 -8.31 -7.57 21.75
CA VAL A 29 -8.04 -6.42 20.88
C VAL A 29 -9.26 -6.09 20.03
N ILE A 30 -9.88 -7.11 19.44
CA ILE A 30 -11.11 -6.97 18.65
C ILE A 30 -12.26 -6.52 19.54
N SER A 31 -12.36 -7.06 20.75
CA SER A 31 -13.39 -6.68 21.71
C SER A 31 -13.30 -5.19 22.11
N VAL A 32 -12.10 -4.69 22.36
CA VAL A 32 -11.85 -3.26 22.63
C VAL A 32 -12.20 -2.41 21.40
N GLN A 33 -11.73 -2.79 20.21
CA GLN A 33 -12.03 -2.09 18.97
C GLN A 33 -13.53 -1.99 18.72
N ARG A 34 -14.28 -3.09 18.94
CA ARG A 34 -15.73 -3.13 18.77
C ARG A 34 -16.45 -2.25 19.78
N LYS A 35 -16.03 -2.26 21.05
CA LYS A 35 -16.61 -1.44 22.11
C LYS A 35 -16.42 0.06 21.86
N PHE A 36 -15.26 0.46 21.35
CA PHE A 36 -14.90 1.85 21.11
C PHE A 36 -14.98 2.27 19.64
N TYR A 37 -15.68 1.51 18.80
CA TYR A 37 -15.70 1.73 17.35
C TYR A 37 -16.07 3.16 16.96
N VAL A 38 -17.16 3.71 17.52
CA VAL A 38 -17.62 5.06 17.18
C VAL A 38 -16.61 6.14 17.61
N PRO A 39 -16.11 6.16 18.86
CA PRO A 39 -15.01 7.05 19.23
C PRO A 39 -13.76 6.91 18.36
N LEU A 40 -13.35 5.68 18.04
CA LEU A 40 -12.17 5.42 17.21
C LEU A 40 -12.34 5.92 15.78
N VAL A 41 -13.53 5.78 15.18
CA VAL A 41 -13.83 6.36 13.86
C VAL A 41 -13.78 7.89 13.90
N ALA A 42 -14.40 8.51 14.91
CA ALA A 42 -14.36 9.96 15.06
C ALA A 42 -12.91 10.49 15.22
N LEU A 43 -12.08 9.76 15.97
CA LEU A 43 -10.69 10.14 16.21
C LEU A 43 -9.76 9.83 15.04
N ILE A 44 -9.67 8.56 14.62
CA ILE A 44 -8.64 8.07 13.69
C ILE A 44 -9.04 8.31 12.23
N TRP A 45 -10.32 8.10 11.88
CA TRP A 45 -10.77 8.27 10.50
C TRP A 45 -11.10 9.74 10.16
N ALA A 46 -11.63 10.51 11.11
CA ALA A 46 -12.01 11.91 10.92
C ALA A 46 -11.00 12.90 11.49
N ALA A 47 -10.89 13.01 12.82
CA ALA A 47 -10.14 14.10 13.46
C ALA A 47 -8.65 14.07 13.13
N PHE A 48 -7.99 12.91 13.24
CA PHE A 48 -6.56 12.76 12.99
C PHE A 48 -6.13 13.21 11.57
N PRO A 49 -6.72 12.70 10.48
CA PRO A 49 -6.36 13.13 9.13
C PRO A 49 -6.77 14.57 8.78
N THR A 50 -7.73 15.18 9.49
CA THR A 50 -8.07 16.61 9.30
C THR A 50 -7.13 17.52 10.08
N LEU A 51 -6.86 17.21 11.35
CA LEU A 51 -6.08 18.08 12.23
C LEU A 51 -4.58 18.00 11.95
N THR A 52 -4.08 16.85 11.50
CA THR A 52 -2.65 16.69 11.14
C THR A 52 -2.20 17.73 10.10
N PRO A 53 -2.80 17.84 8.90
CA PRO A 53 -2.38 18.84 7.92
C PRO A 53 -2.60 20.29 8.39
N TYR A 54 -3.66 20.53 9.17
CA TYR A 54 -3.93 21.84 9.75
C TYR A 54 -2.80 22.29 10.69
N TYR A 55 -2.40 21.44 11.63
CA TYR A 55 -1.36 21.79 12.62
C TYR A 55 0.07 21.64 12.10
N MET A 56 0.36 20.68 11.21
CA MET A 56 1.74 20.36 10.81
C MET A 56 2.27 21.24 9.69
N TRP A 57 1.41 21.70 8.77
CA TRP A 57 1.84 22.54 7.63
C TRP A 57 0.83 23.64 7.25
N GLY A 58 -0.12 23.96 8.14
CA GLY A 58 -0.98 25.14 8.02
C GLY A 58 -2.03 25.04 6.90
N GLU A 59 -2.49 23.84 6.56
CA GLU A 59 -3.57 23.68 5.58
C GLU A 59 -4.91 24.14 6.17
N GLY A 60 -5.84 24.67 5.36
CA GLY A 60 -7.17 25.02 5.86
C GLY A 60 -7.97 23.80 6.31
N LEU A 61 -8.81 23.96 7.35
CA LEU A 61 -9.61 22.86 7.90
C LEU A 61 -10.59 22.27 6.87
N TRP A 62 -11.11 23.11 5.97
CA TRP A 62 -12.04 22.68 4.93
C TRP A 62 -11.35 21.79 3.89
N GLU A 63 -10.19 22.23 3.40
CA GLU A 63 -9.36 21.49 2.45
C GLU A 63 -8.88 20.17 3.07
N ALA A 64 -8.41 20.22 4.32
CA ALA A 64 -7.99 19.04 5.06
C ALA A 64 -9.13 18.02 5.22
N TRP A 65 -10.34 18.47 5.56
CA TRP A 65 -11.50 17.59 5.69
C TRP A 65 -11.90 16.95 4.36
N PHE A 66 -12.14 17.76 3.32
CA PHE A 66 -12.66 17.24 2.05
C PHE A 66 -11.64 16.39 1.30
N VAL A 67 -10.35 16.71 1.39
CA VAL A 67 -9.32 15.98 0.64
C VAL A 67 -8.76 14.81 1.46
N CYS A 68 -8.25 15.06 2.66
CA CYS A 68 -7.59 14.02 3.45
C CYS A 68 -8.57 13.03 4.09
N VAL A 69 -9.84 13.41 4.27
CA VAL A 69 -10.89 12.52 4.80
C VAL A 69 -11.79 12.05 3.69
N MET A 70 -12.61 12.93 3.11
CA MET A 70 -13.72 12.50 2.24
C MET A 70 -13.24 11.91 0.91
N PHE A 71 -12.40 12.63 0.17
CA PHE A 71 -11.88 12.14 -1.11
C PHE A 71 -11.08 10.84 -0.92
N ARG A 72 -10.14 10.83 0.04
CA ARG A 72 -9.38 9.62 0.40
C ARG A 72 -10.31 8.45 0.74
N TYR A 73 -11.35 8.69 1.54
CA TYR A 73 -12.29 7.67 1.96
C TYR A 73 -13.09 7.11 0.78
N VAL A 74 -13.66 7.97 -0.06
CA VAL A 74 -14.40 7.55 -1.26
C VAL A 74 -13.50 6.75 -2.21
N LEU A 75 -12.26 7.20 -2.43
CA LEU A 75 -11.30 6.51 -3.27
C LEU A 75 -10.99 5.11 -2.74
N ILE A 76 -10.60 5.00 -1.47
CA ILE A 76 -10.26 3.71 -0.84
C ILE A 76 -11.46 2.77 -0.86
N LEU A 77 -12.66 3.27 -0.55
CA LEU A 77 -13.87 2.44 -0.59
C LEU A 77 -14.14 1.88 -1.99
N ASN A 78 -14.01 2.70 -3.05
CA ASN A 78 -14.19 2.21 -4.41
C ASN A 78 -13.12 1.17 -4.80
N ILE A 79 -11.86 1.38 -4.42
CA ILE A 79 -10.80 0.40 -4.63
C ILE A 79 -11.12 -0.92 -3.92
N THR A 80 -11.50 -0.87 -2.63
CA THR A 80 -11.89 -2.05 -1.86
C THR A 80 -13.09 -2.75 -2.49
N TRP A 81 -14.10 -1.99 -2.93
CA TRP A 81 -15.30 -2.59 -3.53
C TRP A 81 -15.08 -3.13 -4.93
N CYS A 82 -14.02 -2.72 -5.64
CA CYS A 82 -13.58 -3.40 -6.87
C CYS A 82 -13.20 -4.86 -6.63
N VAL A 83 -12.76 -5.24 -5.42
CA VAL A 83 -12.51 -6.65 -5.06
C VAL A 83 -13.81 -7.45 -5.17
N ASN A 84 -14.90 -6.91 -4.64
CA ASN A 84 -16.22 -7.55 -4.69
C ASN A 84 -16.96 -7.38 -6.03
N SER A 85 -16.38 -6.69 -7.01
CA SER A 85 -16.97 -6.51 -8.34
C SER A 85 -15.98 -6.92 -9.43
N ALA A 86 -15.03 -6.06 -9.80
CA ALA A 86 -14.07 -6.32 -10.87
C ALA A 86 -13.33 -7.64 -10.71
N ALA A 87 -12.89 -8.00 -9.50
CA ALA A 87 -12.20 -9.27 -9.26
C ALA A 87 -13.11 -10.51 -9.18
N HIS A 88 -14.40 -10.36 -9.46
CA HIS A 88 -15.34 -11.45 -9.72
C HIS A 88 -15.83 -11.54 -11.17
N TYR A 89 -15.41 -10.61 -12.04
CA TYR A 89 -15.91 -10.55 -13.42
C TYR A 89 -14.82 -10.34 -14.48
N TRP A 90 -13.83 -9.47 -14.25
CA TRP A 90 -12.86 -9.05 -15.27
C TRP A 90 -11.45 -9.57 -14.99
N GLY A 91 -11.13 -10.72 -15.57
CA GLY A 91 -9.85 -11.38 -15.39
C GLY A 91 -9.85 -12.82 -15.91
N TYR A 92 -8.90 -13.61 -15.43
CA TYR A 92 -8.73 -15.02 -15.80
C TYR A 92 -8.82 -15.94 -14.57
N LYS A 93 -8.99 -17.25 -14.78
CA LYS A 93 -9.18 -18.25 -13.69
C LYS A 93 -8.19 -19.40 -13.82
N PRO A 94 -6.93 -19.22 -13.40
CA PRO A 94 -5.91 -20.23 -13.58
C PRO A 94 -5.95 -21.32 -12.51
N TYR A 95 -6.58 -21.12 -11.34
CA TYR A 95 -6.57 -22.12 -10.24
C TYR A 95 -7.91 -22.85 -10.07
N ASN A 96 -9.03 -22.15 -10.24
CA ASN A 96 -10.35 -22.76 -10.12
C ASN A 96 -11.36 -22.08 -11.06
N LYS A 97 -11.74 -22.80 -12.12
CA LYS A 97 -12.68 -22.29 -13.14
C LYS A 97 -14.14 -22.36 -12.71
N THR A 98 -14.47 -23.17 -11.70
CA THR A 98 -15.85 -23.43 -11.26
C THR A 98 -16.42 -22.33 -10.36
N ILE A 99 -15.54 -21.50 -9.77
CA ILE A 99 -15.91 -20.38 -8.91
C ILE A 99 -15.91 -19.07 -9.70
N ASN A 100 -16.66 -18.06 -9.23
CA ASN A 100 -16.70 -16.73 -9.87
C ASN A 100 -15.42 -15.87 -9.83
N PRO A 101 -14.64 -15.80 -8.72
CA PRO A 101 -13.50 -14.89 -8.62
C PRO A 101 -12.43 -15.16 -9.67
N VAL A 102 -11.76 -14.08 -10.08
CA VAL A 102 -10.77 -14.05 -11.16
C VAL A 102 -9.47 -13.40 -10.68
N GLU A 103 -8.37 -13.77 -11.33
CA GLU A 103 -7.15 -12.99 -11.35
C GLU A 103 -7.40 -11.71 -12.14
N CYS A 104 -7.58 -10.60 -11.42
CA CYS A 104 -8.04 -9.36 -12.01
C CYS A 104 -6.92 -8.65 -12.77
N ASN A 105 -7.25 -8.11 -13.96
CA ASN A 105 -6.28 -7.39 -14.78
C ASN A 105 -5.78 -6.11 -14.10
N ILE A 106 -6.62 -5.45 -13.28
CA ILE A 106 -6.28 -4.23 -12.55
C ILE A 106 -5.81 -4.49 -11.10
N ARG A 107 -5.37 -5.71 -10.78
CA ARG A 107 -4.95 -6.13 -9.43
C ARG A 107 -3.97 -5.18 -8.71
N HIS A 108 -3.09 -4.50 -9.45
CA HIS A 108 -2.15 -3.54 -8.89
C HIS A 108 -2.83 -2.30 -8.30
N VAL A 109 -3.98 -1.86 -8.85
CA VAL A 109 -4.78 -0.77 -8.27
C VAL A 109 -5.42 -1.21 -6.95
N MET A 110 -5.57 -2.52 -6.77
CA MET A 110 -6.20 -3.16 -5.61
C MET A 110 -5.15 -3.60 -4.58
N PHE A 111 -3.93 -3.09 -4.67
CA PHE A 111 -2.84 -3.34 -3.70
C PHE A 111 -2.57 -4.83 -3.43
N GLY A 112 -2.67 -5.68 -4.47
CA GLY A 112 -2.42 -7.12 -4.36
C GLY A 112 -3.66 -7.96 -4.08
N GLU A 113 -4.79 -7.37 -3.68
CA GLU A 113 -6.03 -8.11 -3.40
C GLU A 113 -6.77 -8.57 -4.68
N GLY A 114 -6.24 -8.23 -5.85
CA GLY A 114 -6.81 -8.64 -7.14
C GLY A 114 -6.44 -10.06 -7.58
N PHE A 115 -5.57 -10.77 -6.84
CA PHE A 115 -5.27 -12.20 -7.08
C PHE A 115 -6.39 -13.11 -6.55
N HIS A 116 -7.62 -12.83 -7.00
CA HIS A 116 -8.81 -13.27 -6.27
C HIS A 116 -9.20 -14.72 -6.59
N ASN A 117 -8.83 -15.25 -7.77
CA ASN A 117 -9.03 -16.66 -8.06
C ASN A 117 -8.14 -17.53 -7.18
N TYR A 118 -6.87 -17.13 -7.00
CA TYR A 118 -5.96 -17.76 -6.06
C TYR A 118 -6.48 -17.67 -4.63
N HIS A 119 -6.81 -16.45 -4.17
CA HIS A 119 -7.29 -16.21 -2.81
C HIS A 119 -8.50 -17.07 -2.43
N HIS A 120 -9.49 -17.21 -3.32
CA HIS A 120 -10.64 -18.08 -3.06
C HIS A 120 -10.33 -19.58 -3.19
N THR A 121 -9.27 -19.95 -3.89
CA THR A 121 -8.82 -21.34 -3.96
C THR A 121 -8.02 -21.75 -2.72
N PHE A 122 -7.23 -20.83 -2.17
CA PHE A 122 -6.37 -21.02 -0.99
C PHE A 122 -6.59 -19.91 0.05
N PRO A 123 -7.78 -19.85 0.69
CA PRO A 123 -8.15 -18.74 1.58
C PRO A 123 -7.31 -18.62 2.85
N TRP A 124 -6.50 -19.63 3.18
CA TRP A 124 -5.60 -19.63 4.33
C TRP A 124 -4.17 -19.15 4.00
N ASP A 125 -3.86 -18.86 2.73
CA ASP A 125 -2.56 -18.29 2.36
C ASP A 125 -2.46 -16.84 2.86
N TYR A 126 -1.45 -16.54 3.68
CA TYR A 126 -1.23 -15.21 4.23
C TYR A 126 -0.94 -14.13 3.17
N LYS A 127 -0.42 -14.51 2.00
CA LYS A 127 -0.12 -13.58 0.90
C LYS A 127 -1.35 -13.24 0.07
N ALA A 128 -2.35 -14.13 0.06
CA ALA A 128 -3.47 -14.10 -0.89
C ALA A 128 -3.04 -14.10 -2.38
N SER A 129 -1.81 -14.49 -2.69
CA SER A 129 -1.29 -14.59 -4.06
C SER A 129 -0.19 -15.65 -4.16
N GLU A 130 -0.12 -16.34 -5.30
CA GLU A 130 1.00 -17.24 -5.61
C GLU A 130 2.34 -16.47 -5.61
N TYR A 131 2.35 -15.30 -6.26
CA TYR A 131 3.53 -14.49 -6.51
C TYR A 131 4.11 -13.82 -5.26
N GLY A 132 5.37 -13.40 -5.39
CA GLY A 132 6.04 -12.60 -4.36
C GLY A 132 5.46 -11.18 -4.24
N PRO A 133 5.79 -10.48 -3.13
CA PRO A 133 5.23 -9.17 -2.82
C PRO A 133 5.50 -8.09 -3.88
N LEU A 134 6.66 -8.16 -4.55
CA LEU A 134 7.06 -7.18 -5.57
C LEU A 134 6.42 -7.48 -6.93
N ASP A 135 6.37 -8.75 -7.32
CA ASP A 135 5.80 -9.18 -8.59
C ASP A 135 4.30 -8.91 -8.69
N GLY A 136 3.59 -9.02 -7.56
CA GLY A 136 2.16 -8.78 -7.47
C GLY A 136 1.74 -7.36 -7.07
N PHE A 137 2.68 -6.47 -6.74
CA PHE A 137 2.41 -5.22 -6.01
C PHE A 137 1.49 -5.46 -4.80
N ASN A 138 1.96 -6.26 -3.85
CA ASN A 138 1.25 -6.65 -2.64
C ASN A 138 1.94 -6.05 -1.40
N PRO A 139 1.68 -4.76 -1.08
CA PRO A 139 2.27 -4.10 0.08
C PRO A 139 1.86 -4.73 1.42
N ALA A 140 0.71 -5.41 1.50
CA ALA A 140 0.30 -6.14 2.70
C ALA A 140 1.28 -7.28 3.02
N THR A 141 1.68 -8.06 2.01
CA THR A 141 2.69 -9.11 2.17
C THR A 141 4.05 -8.54 2.57
N ILE A 142 4.47 -7.39 2.01
CA ILE A 142 5.71 -6.71 2.43
C ILE A 142 5.66 -6.37 3.92
N PHE A 143 4.54 -5.78 4.36
CA PHE A 143 4.34 -5.42 5.75
C PHE A 143 4.38 -6.65 6.67
N ILE A 144 3.64 -7.72 6.33
CA ILE A 144 3.61 -8.95 7.13
C ILE A 144 5.01 -9.59 7.21
N ASN A 145 5.73 -9.69 6.08
CA ASN A 145 7.09 -10.22 6.06
C ASN A 145 8.03 -9.37 6.92
N THR A 146 7.88 -8.05 6.92
CA THR A 146 8.66 -7.16 7.78
C THR A 146 8.35 -7.42 9.26
N MET A 147 7.07 -7.55 9.62
CA MET A 147 6.67 -7.90 10.99
C MET A 147 7.19 -9.28 11.41
N ALA A 148 7.26 -10.24 10.48
CA ALA A 148 7.83 -11.55 10.77
C ALA A 148 9.34 -11.49 11.04
N VAL A 149 10.08 -10.70 10.27
CA VAL A 149 11.51 -10.43 10.55
C VAL A 149 11.70 -9.77 11.92
N LEU A 150 10.78 -8.89 12.33
CA LEU A 150 10.79 -8.27 13.66
C LEU A 150 10.28 -9.20 14.78
N GLY A 151 9.86 -10.43 14.47
CA GLY A 151 9.29 -11.37 15.43
C GLY A 151 7.88 -11.01 15.91
N GLN A 152 7.21 -10.07 15.27
CA GLN A 152 5.83 -9.63 15.57
C GLN A 152 4.77 -10.45 14.82
N ALA A 153 5.17 -11.23 13.81
CA ALA A 153 4.31 -12.17 13.10
C ALA A 153 5.03 -13.53 12.96
N TYR A 154 4.27 -14.61 13.02
CA TYR A 154 4.77 -15.99 12.90
C TYR A 154 3.62 -16.90 12.44
N ASP A 155 3.89 -18.19 12.21
CA ASP A 155 2.94 -19.17 11.63
C ASP A 155 2.33 -18.68 10.30
N LEU A 156 3.15 -18.07 9.44
CA LEU A 156 2.72 -17.63 8.11
C LEU A 156 2.44 -18.83 7.22
N ARG A 157 1.15 -19.08 6.96
CA ARG A 157 0.70 -20.24 6.19
C ARG A 157 0.67 -19.95 4.70
N GLN A 158 1.16 -20.90 3.91
CA GLN A 158 1.11 -20.88 2.44
C GLN A 158 0.91 -22.32 1.93
N PRO A 159 0.21 -22.52 0.81
CA PRO A 159 0.10 -23.82 0.17
C PRO A 159 1.47 -24.28 -0.37
N SER A 160 1.66 -25.59 -0.47
CA SER A 160 2.87 -26.16 -1.09
C SER A 160 2.85 -25.92 -2.61
N ALA A 161 4.04 -25.92 -3.22
CA ALA A 161 4.17 -25.77 -4.67
C ALA A 161 3.38 -26.86 -5.43
N ASP A 162 3.38 -28.10 -4.93
CA ASP A 162 2.60 -29.20 -5.51
C ASP A 162 1.09 -28.91 -5.45
N MET A 163 0.59 -28.39 -4.33
CA MET A 163 -0.83 -28.05 -4.17
C MET A 163 -1.26 -26.93 -5.12
N ILE A 164 -0.38 -25.95 -5.36
CA ILE A 164 -0.63 -24.89 -6.36
C ILE A 164 -0.60 -25.49 -7.76
N GLY A 165 0.42 -26.30 -8.08
CA GLY A 165 0.59 -26.94 -9.38
C GLY A 165 -0.58 -27.84 -9.77
N ASP A 166 -1.10 -28.62 -8.83
CA ASP A 166 -2.27 -29.49 -9.03
C ASP A 166 -3.55 -28.71 -9.40
N ARG A 167 -3.62 -27.43 -9.02
CA ARG A 167 -4.75 -26.55 -9.33
C ARG A 167 -4.49 -25.63 -10.51
N HIS A 168 -3.22 -25.37 -10.85
CA HIS A 168 -2.85 -24.41 -11.86
C HIS A 168 -3.08 -24.96 -13.27
N ASP A 169 -3.85 -24.24 -14.07
CA ASP A 169 -4.09 -24.52 -15.48
C ASP A 169 -3.26 -23.61 -16.38
N ASP A 170 -2.13 -24.14 -16.83
CA ASP A 170 -1.16 -23.49 -17.71
C ASP A 170 -1.76 -22.96 -19.03
N THR A 171 -2.86 -23.53 -19.51
CA THR A 171 -3.48 -23.12 -20.77
C THR A 171 -4.14 -21.74 -20.67
N VAL A 172 -4.61 -21.38 -19.48
CA VAL A 172 -5.26 -20.09 -19.21
C VAL A 172 -4.21 -19.00 -19.01
N SER A 173 -3.14 -19.30 -18.28
CA SER A 173 -2.08 -18.34 -17.95
C SER A 173 -1.35 -17.82 -19.18
N ARG A 174 -1.16 -18.66 -20.22
CA ARG A 174 -0.56 -18.24 -21.50
C ARG A 174 -1.41 -17.23 -22.29
N ARG A 175 -2.74 -17.38 -22.30
CA ARG A 175 -3.65 -16.47 -23.01
C ARG A 175 -3.78 -15.11 -22.32
N ALA A 176 -3.62 -15.07 -21.00
CA ALA A 176 -3.68 -13.83 -20.23
C ALA A 176 -2.49 -12.88 -20.52
N GLY A 177 -1.28 -13.44 -20.70
CA GLY A 177 -0.06 -12.69 -20.98
C GLY A 177 -0.10 -11.85 -22.27
N GLU A 178 -0.89 -12.26 -23.26
CA GLU A 178 -1.05 -11.56 -24.54
C GLU A 178 -1.96 -10.31 -24.45
N SER A 179 -2.80 -10.21 -23.41
CA SER A 179 -3.79 -9.13 -23.24
C SER A 179 -3.33 -7.95 -22.35
N ALA A 180 -2.16 -8.05 -21.74
CA ALA A 180 -1.70 -7.17 -20.66
C ALA A 180 -1.17 -5.79 -21.11
N THR A 181 -1.05 -5.54 -22.42
CA THR A 181 -0.44 -4.30 -22.96
C THR A 181 -1.28 -3.03 -22.73
N GLY A 182 -2.58 -3.15 -22.40
CA GLY A 182 -3.48 -2.01 -22.20
C GLY A 182 -3.60 -1.46 -20.77
N VAL A 183 -3.07 -2.14 -19.74
CA VAL A 183 -3.34 -1.84 -18.32
C VAL A 183 -2.34 -0.84 -17.70
N LEU A 184 -1.16 -0.70 -18.30
CA LEU A 184 -0.10 0.23 -17.88
C LEU A 184 -0.56 1.71 -17.85
N SER A 185 -1.57 2.05 -18.65
CA SER A 185 -2.10 3.41 -18.79
C SER A 185 -2.94 3.88 -17.58
N LEU A 186 -3.62 2.96 -16.88
CA LEU A 186 -4.42 3.31 -15.69
C LEU A 186 -3.56 3.44 -14.42
N GLN A 187 -2.44 2.71 -14.35
CA GLN A 187 -1.49 2.74 -13.22
C GLN A 187 -0.85 4.11 -13.03
N LEU A 188 -0.55 4.81 -14.12
CA LEU A 188 -0.03 6.17 -14.07
C LEU A 188 -1.02 7.15 -13.44
N VAL A 189 -2.34 6.95 -13.57
CA VAL A 189 -3.35 7.87 -13.01
C VAL A 189 -3.47 7.73 -11.49
N CYS A 190 -3.41 6.52 -10.94
CA CYS A 190 -3.50 6.32 -9.49
C CYS A 190 -2.20 6.70 -8.75
N VAL A 191 -1.03 6.39 -9.33
CA VAL A 191 0.26 6.79 -8.76
C VAL A 191 0.50 8.28 -8.93
N SER A 192 0.04 8.90 -10.04
CA SER A 192 0.10 10.36 -10.19
C SER A 192 -0.92 11.08 -9.32
N ALA A 193 -2.10 10.54 -9.01
CA ALA A 193 -3.01 11.17 -8.05
C ALA A 193 -2.36 11.28 -6.65
N TYR A 194 -1.59 10.28 -6.23
CA TYR A 194 -0.83 10.34 -4.97
C TYR A 194 0.45 11.19 -5.12
N GLY A 195 1.15 11.08 -6.24
CA GLY A 195 2.38 11.81 -6.55
C GLY A 195 2.18 13.32 -6.74
N VAL A 196 1.12 13.73 -7.44
CA VAL A 196 0.69 15.14 -7.60
C VAL A 196 0.25 15.72 -6.26
N PHE A 197 -0.36 14.89 -5.38
CA PHE A 197 -0.71 15.30 -4.02
C PHE A 197 0.53 15.56 -3.15
N THR A 198 1.61 14.79 -3.33
CA THR A 198 2.87 14.98 -2.59
C THR A 198 3.89 15.91 -3.27
N ALA A 199 3.77 16.18 -4.57
CA ALA A 199 4.78 16.95 -5.33
C ALA A 199 4.90 18.41 -4.87
N GLY A 200 3.82 18.99 -4.34
CA GLY A 200 3.83 20.35 -3.77
C GLY A 200 4.19 20.42 -2.28
N TRP A 201 4.26 19.29 -1.59
CA TRP A 201 4.46 19.23 -0.14
C TRP A 201 5.83 19.72 0.32
N PRO A 202 6.95 19.34 -0.33
CA PRO A 202 8.26 19.86 0.04
C PRO A 202 8.33 21.38 -0.03
N GLU A 203 7.71 21.99 -1.04
CA GLU A 203 7.75 23.44 -1.24
C GLU A 203 6.83 24.18 -0.26
N ARG A 204 5.65 23.62 0.08
CA ARG A 204 4.76 24.16 1.13
C ARG A 204 5.37 24.05 2.53
N ILE A 205 5.99 22.92 2.86
CA ILE A 205 6.73 22.72 4.12
C ILE A 205 7.90 23.70 4.23
N ARG A 206 8.63 23.95 3.13
CA ARG A 206 9.71 24.96 3.09
C ARG A 206 9.19 26.39 3.25
N ARG A 207 7.97 26.70 2.78
CA ARG A 207 7.34 28.01 2.99
C ARG A 207 6.89 28.19 4.44
N PHE A 208 6.28 27.16 5.04
CA PHE A 208 5.89 27.17 6.45
C PHE A 208 7.10 27.38 7.38
N ARG A 209 8.20 26.66 7.15
CA ARG A 209 9.46 26.87 7.90
C ARG A 209 10.04 28.28 7.72
N ARG A 210 9.81 28.92 6.57
CA ARG A 210 10.24 30.29 6.30
C ARG A 210 9.34 31.35 6.93
N SER A 211 8.05 31.09 7.12
CA SER A 211 7.13 32.02 7.79
C SER A 211 7.31 32.06 9.31
N GLU A 212 7.85 30.99 9.92
CA GLU A 212 8.17 30.99 11.36
C GLU A 212 9.56 31.54 11.70
N LEU A 213 10.42 31.76 10.69
CA LEU A 213 11.69 32.44 10.90
C LEU A 213 11.41 33.94 11.07
N PRO A 214 11.85 34.58 12.16
CA PRO A 214 11.74 36.03 12.29
C PRO A 214 12.46 36.69 11.10
N PRO A 215 11.92 37.80 10.55
CA PRO A 215 12.55 38.49 9.43
C PRO A 215 14.00 38.78 9.81
N ALA A 216 14.94 38.30 8.98
CA ALA A 216 16.35 38.57 9.17
C ALA A 216 16.51 40.09 9.22
N LYS A 217 16.82 40.64 10.40
CA LYS A 217 17.20 42.04 10.54
C LYS A 217 18.46 42.22 9.72
N SER A 218 18.35 42.79 8.52
CA SER A 218 19.51 43.19 7.74
C SER A 218 20.19 44.34 8.49
N LYS A 219 21.13 44.00 9.36
CA LYS A 219 22.15 44.96 9.77
C LYS A 219 23.07 45.15 8.57
N SER A 220 22.73 46.14 7.74
CA SER A 220 23.65 46.75 6.80
C SER A 220 24.85 47.29 7.59
N LYS A 221 25.89 46.49 7.74
CA LYS A 221 27.24 46.98 8.03
C LYS A 221 27.92 47.17 6.68
N ARG A 222 27.92 48.44 6.25
CA ARG A 222 28.72 48.92 5.14
C ARG A 222 30.20 48.79 5.57
N ILE A 223 30.86 47.69 5.21
CA ILE A 223 32.31 47.55 5.34
C ILE A 223 32.89 47.94 3.99
N GLY A 224 33.71 48.99 4.01
CA GLY A 224 34.36 49.55 2.83
C GLY A 224 35.33 48.56 2.19
N ASN A 225 35.41 48.66 0.86
CA ASN A 225 36.34 47.94 0.00
C ASN A 225 37.80 48.18 0.39
N SER A 226 38.59 47.11 0.53
CA SER A 226 39.93 47.06 -0.07
C SER A 226 40.42 45.61 -0.29
N CYS A 227 41.23 45.48 -1.35
CA CYS A 227 42.20 44.41 -1.63
C CYS A 227 41.75 43.11 -2.36
N ALA A 228 41.91 43.18 -3.69
CA ALA A 228 42.77 42.36 -4.57
C ALA A 228 42.43 40.87 -4.87
N PRO A 229 42.62 40.41 -6.13
CA PRO A 229 42.20 39.08 -6.57
C PRO A 229 43.30 38.02 -6.37
N ILE A 230 42.91 36.85 -5.88
CA ILE A 230 43.78 35.66 -5.80
C ILE A 230 43.45 34.73 -6.98
N ARG A 231 44.49 34.38 -7.77
CA ARG A 231 44.46 33.44 -8.91
C ARG A 231 44.14 32.00 -8.48
N PRO A 232 43.63 31.14 -9.39
CA PRO A 232 43.45 29.73 -9.13
C PRO A 232 44.75 28.95 -9.33
N SER A 233 45.14 28.13 -8.35
CA SER A 233 46.23 27.15 -8.47
C SER A 233 45.64 25.76 -8.64
N LEU A 234 45.90 25.18 -9.80
CA LEU A 234 45.78 23.75 -10.09
C LEU A 234 46.60 22.92 -9.08
N TYR A 235 46.00 21.88 -8.51
CA TYR A 235 46.70 20.64 -8.18
C TYR A 235 45.76 19.46 -8.43
N THR A 236 46.14 18.68 -9.44
CA THR A 236 45.70 17.33 -9.75
C THR A 236 46.36 16.34 -8.78
N THR A 237 45.62 15.34 -8.30
CA THR A 237 46.08 13.94 -8.18
C THR A 237 44.89 13.03 -7.82
N PRO A 238 44.84 11.79 -8.34
CA PRO A 238 43.69 10.90 -8.24
C PRO A 238 43.81 9.95 -7.04
N VAL A 239 42.67 9.57 -6.44
CA VAL A 239 42.61 8.43 -5.52
C VAL A 239 41.77 7.34 -6.16
N THR A 240 42.48 6.32 -6.64
CA THR A 240 41.99 4.96 -6.94
C THR A 240 41.89 4.16 -5.64
N ALA A 241 40.74 3.55 -5.37
CA ALA A 241 40.58 2.40 -4.47
C ALA A 241 39.27 1.69 -4.88
N ALA A 242 39.37 0.63 -5.69
CA ALA A 242 39.49 -0.77 -5.28
C ALA A 242 38.19 -1.35 -4.69
N ILE A 243 37.47 -2.08 -5.54
CA ILE A 243 36.35 -2.96 -5.24
C ILE A 243 36.92 -4.28 -4.68
N PRO A 244 36.43 -4.81 -3.55
CA PRO A 244 36.59 -6.22 -3.24
C PRO A 244 35.34 -6.99 -3.65
N GLU A 245 35.48 -7.84 -4.66
CA GLU A 245 34.64 -9.02 -4.84
C GLU A 245 34.89 -9.98 -3.68
N THR A 246 33.84 -10.41 -3.00
CA THR A 246 33.88 -11.64 -2.20
C THR A 246 32.66 -12.49 -2.56
N THR A 247 32.93 -13.48 -3.40
CA THR A 247 32.18 -14.71 -3.55
C THR A 247 32.17 -15.47 -2.23
N GLY A 248 30.99 -15.85 -1.75
CA GLY A 248 30.82 -16.65 -0.55
C GLY A 248 29.56 -17.49 -0.65
N GLN A 249 29.74 -18.77 -0.99
CA GLN A 249 28.71 -19.81 -0.98
C GLN A 249 28.05 -19.90 0.41
N VAL A 250 26.72 -19.85 0.47
CA VAL A 250 25.97 -20.21 1.67
C VAL A 250 25.47 -21.64 1.50
N SER A 251 26.01 -22.53 2.34
CA SER A 251 25.64 -23.93 2.48
C SER A 251 24.41 -24.07 3.38
N TYR A 252 23.40 -24.81 2.93
CA TYR A 252 22.24 -25.20 3.74
C TYR A 252 22.62 -26.36 4.66
N LYS A 253 22.30 -26.24 5.95
CA LYS A 253 22.36 -27.36 6.91
C LYS A 253 21.00 -27.51 7.58
N TYR A 254 20.36 -28.63 7.26
CA TYR A 254 19.16 -29.16 7.91
C TYR A 254 19.46 -29.52 9.36
N ILE A 255 18.64 -29.01 10.30
CA ILE A 255 18.18 -29.70 11.52
C ILE A 255 16.72 -29.31 11.70
#